data_AF-A0A1V6HK53-F1
#
_entry.id   AF-A0A1V6HK53-F1
#
_cell.length_a   1.000
_cell.length_b   1.000
_cell.length_c   1.000
_cell.angle_alpha   90.00
_cell.angle_beta   90.00
_cell.angle_gamma   90.00
#
_symmetry.space_group_name_H-M   'P 1'
#
loop_
_entity.id
_entity.type
_entity.pdbx_description
1 polymer ?
#
loop_
_entity_poly.entity_id
_entity_poly.type
_entity_poly.pdbx_seq_one_letter_code
_entity_poly.pdbx_strand_id
1 'polypeptide(L)'
;MRFANEIRPDGQAKANVLYTAAELLVATDPDSQLALDLYDQIITDFPAHGLSNDAMMAKAHLLINLDRPAEAVKVLEALLGRRQWSFLIGSYEVDLYKKASEMLPEVAAKAGESPKEIERRQREHHRRYSK
;
A
#
# COMPACT_ATOMS: atom_id res chain seq x y z
N MET A 1 -24.16 -3.38 21.15
CA MET A 1 -22.84 -3.12 20.56
C MET A 1 -22.01 -4.40 20.62
N ARG A 2 -21.79 -5.08 19.48
CA ARG A 2 -21.00 -6.32 19.37
C ARG A 2 -19.97 -6.16 18.24
N PHE A 3 -18.92 -5.35 18.44
CA PHE A 3 -17.88 -5.18 17.42
C PHE A 3 -16.45 -5.45 17.92
N ALA A 4 -16.26 -5.79 19.20
CA ALA A 4 -14.93 -6.00 19.77
C ALA A 4 -14.45 -7.48 19.74
N ASN A 5 -15.25 -8.41 19.20
CA ASN A 5 -15.04 -9.85 19.40
C ASN A 5 -14.76 -10.66 18.12
N GLU A 6 -14.50 -10.02 16.98
CA GLU A 6 -14.27 -10.73 15.71
C GLU A 6 -12.82 -10.67 15.19
N ILE A 7 -11.91 -10.02 15.90
CA ILE A 7 -10.49 -10.19 15.59
C ILE A 7 -10.01 -11.47 16.27
N ARG A 8 -10.11 -12.60 15.57
CA ARG A 8 -9.49 -13.85 16.02
C ARG A 8 -8.00 -13.57 16.27
N PRO A 9 -7.46 -13.91 17.46
CA PRO A 9 -6.02 -13.77 17.74
C PRO A 9 -5.15 -14.40 16.65
N ASP A 10 -5.62 -15.51 16.09
CA ASP A 10 -5.02 -16.23 14.96
C ASP A 10 -4.83 -15.35 13.71
N GLY A 11 -5.76 -14.43 13.44
CA GLY A 11 -5.74 -13.56 12.27
C GLY A 11 -4.68 -12.46 12.39
N GLN A 12 -4.51 -11.87 13.58
CA GLN A 12 -3.44 -10.90 13.83
C GLN A 12 -2.05 -11.56 13.75
N ALA A 13 -1.87 -12.72 14.40
CA ALA A 13 -0.62 -13.44 14.35
C ALA A 13 -0.25 -13.84 12.91
N LYS A 14 -1.24 -14.32 12.13
CA LYS A 14 -1.02 -14.71 10.73
C LYS A 14 -0.61 -13.52 9.85
N ALA A 15 -1.26 -12.36 9.95
CA ALA A 15 -0.88 -11.18 9.17
C ALA A 15 0.56 -10.72 9.47
N ASN A 16 0.96 -10.72 10.74
CA ASN A 16 2.33 -10.39 11.14
C ASN A 16 3.35 -11.39 10.56
N VAL A 17 3.09 -12.70 10.68
CA VAL A 17 4.00 -13.73 10.15
C VAL A 17 4.14 -13.64 8.63
N LEU A 18 3.04 -13.43 7.90
CA LEU A 18 3.07 -13.24 6.46
C LEU A 18 3.89 -12.01 6.06
N TYR A 19 3.73 -10.90 6.79
CA TYR A 19 4.43 -9.66 6.50
C TYR A 19 5.94 -9.81 6.72
N THR A 20 6.35 -10.36 7.88
CA THR A 20 7.76 -10.62 8.17
C THR A 20 8.37 -11.63 7.19
N ALA A 21 7.62 -12.65 6.76
CA ALA A 21 8.09 -13.60 5.74
C ALA A 21 8.31 -12.90 4.38
N ALA A 22 7.40 -12.01 3.98
CA ALA A 22 7.55 -11.23 2.75
C ALA A 22 8.77 -10.29 2.82
N GLU A 23 8.98 -9.60 3.94
CA GLU A 23 10.17 -8.75 4.13
C GLU A 23 11.49 -9.54 4.08
N LEU A 24 11.52 -10.73 4.70
CA LEU A 24 12.69 -11.60 4.64
C LEU A 24 12.96 -12.04 3.20
N LEU A 25 11.93 -12.42 2.46
CA LEU A 25 12.05 -12.79 1.06
C LEU A 25 12.63 -11.64 0.24
N VAL A 26 12.10 -10.42 0.36
CA VAL A 26 12.64 -9.24 -0.34
C VAL A 26 14.10 -8.97 0.03
N ALA A 27 14.47 -9.16 1.30
CA ALA A 27 15.85 -8.97 1.75
C ALA A 27 16.82 -10.01 1.17
N THR A 28 16.36 -11.24 0.95
CA THR A 28 17.17 -12.34 0.40
C THR A 28 17.11 -12.45 -1.13
N ASP A 29 16.00 -12.02 -1.71
CA ASP A 29 15.63 -12.11 -3.12
C ASP A 29 14.80 -10.86 -3.47
N PRO A 30 15.46 -9.77 -3.89
CA PRO A 30 14.79 -8.50 -4.19
C PRO A 30 13.76 -8.59 -5.32
N ASP A 31 13.78 -9.66 -6.12
CA ASP A 31 12.88 -9.88 -7.24
C ASP A 31 11.78 -10.92 -6.92
N SER A 32 11.59 -11.24 -5.63
CA SER A 32 10.75 -12.36 -5.23
C SER A 32 9.27 -12.18 -5.55
N GLN A 33 8.77 -12.94 -6.52
CA GLN A 33 7.33 -13.03 -6.80
C GLN A 33 6.55 -13.58 -5.60
N LEU A 34 7.18 -14.46 -4.81
CA LEU A 34 6.56 -14.99 -3.59
C LEU A 34 6.30 -13.88 -2.55
N ALA A 35 7.17 -12.87 -2.45
CA ALA A 35 6.92 -11.73 -1.57
C ALA A 35 5.70 -10.91 -2.02
N LEU A 36 5.52 -10.71 -3.34
CA LEU A 36 4.31 -10.06 -3.89
C LEU A 36 3.05 -10.85 -3.52
N ASP A 37 3.09 -12.17 -3.67
CA ASP A 37 1.95 -13.04 -3.37
C ASP A 37 1.56 -13.01 -1.88
N LEU A 38 2.56 -12.95 -0.99
CA LEU A 38 2.33 -12.80 0.46
C LEU A 38 1.74 -11.43 0.81
N TYR A 39 2.21 -10.34 0.19
CA TYR A 39 1.57 -9.03 0.37
C TYR A 39 0.13 -9.04 -0.13
N ASP A 40 -0.14 -9.67 -1.28
CA ASP A 40 -1.51 -9.81 -1.79
C ASP A 40 -2.42 -10.62 -0.87
N GLN A 41 -1.88 -11.68 -0.26
CA GLN A 41 -2.60 -12.42 0.76
C GLN A 41 -2.96 -11.53 1.96
N ILE A 42 -2.04 -10.69 2.44
CA ILE A 42 -2.32 -9.77 3.55
C ILE A 42 -3.41 -8.77 3.19
N ILE A 43 -3.33 -8.21 1.99
CA ILE A 43 -4.27 -7.20 1.48
C ILE A 43 -5.69 -7.77 1.34
N THR A 44 -5.79 -9.04 0.94
CA THR A 44 -7.06 -9.73 0.64
C THR A 44 -7.67 -10.39 1.87
N ASP A 45 -6.89 -11.15 2.64
CA ASP A 45 -7.39 -11.92 3.78
C ASP A 45 -7.59 -11.04 5.03
N PHE A 46 -6.84 -9.93 5.15
CA PHE A 46 -6.84 -9.07 6.34
C PHE A 46 -7.05 -7.57 6.00
N PRO A 47 -8.10 -7.18 5.26
CA PRO A 47 -8.25 -5.82 4.73
C PRO A 47 -8.44 -4.73 5.80
N ALA A 48 -8.88 -5.10 7.01
CA ALA A 48 -9.06 -4.17 8.14
C ALA A 48 -7.86 -4.17 9.12
N HIS A 49 -6.84 -5.00 8.88
CA HIS A 49 -5.66 -5.08 9.74
C HIS A 49 -4.70 -3.92 9.43
N GLY A 50 -3.99 -3.40 10.45
CA GLY A 50 -3.04 -2.28 10.28
C GLY A 50 -2.00 -2.55 9.18
N LEU A 51 -1.41 -3.75 9.21
CA LEU A 51 -0.46 -4.21 8.19
C LEU A 51 -1.02 -4.28 6.76
N SER A 52 -2.33 -4.20 6.54
CA SER A 52 -2.88 -4.24 5.18
C SER A 52 -2.40 -3.02 4.36
N ASN A 53 -2.37 -1.84 4.97
CA ASN A 53 -1.88 -0.63 4.31
C ASN A 53 -0.36 -0.65 4.16
N ASP A 54 0.37 -1.14 5.17
CA ASP A 54 1.82 -1.36 5.07
C ASP A 54 2.16 -2.35 3.95
N ALA A 55 1.42 -3.45 3.82
CA ALA A 55 1.60 -4.43 2.75
C ALA A 55 1.33 -3.83 1.37
N MET A 56 0.34 -2.94 1.21
CA MET A 56 0.13 -2.21 -0.04
C MET A 56 1.34 -1.32 -0.37
N MET A 57 1.87 -0.61 0.62
CA MET A 57 3.02 0.26 0.43
C MET A 57 4.29 -0.55 0.09
N ALA A 58 4.54 -1.64 0.80
CA ALA A 58 5.65 -2.56 0.54
C ALA A 58 5.53 -3.22 -0.84
N LYS A 59 4.34 -3.70 -1.22
CA LYS A 59 4.05 -4.22 -2.56
C LYS A 59 4.33 -3.17 -3.64
N ALA A 60 3.90 -1.93 -3.45
CA ALA A 60 4.17 -0.86 -4.41
C ALA A 60 5.68 -0.62 -4.59
N HIS A 61 6.47 -0.57 -3.50
CA HIS A 61 7.93 -0.47 -3.59
C HIS A 61 8.56 -1.65 -4.33
N LEU A 62 8.16 -2.87 -4.01
CA LEU A 62 8.68 -4.07 -4.66
C LEU A 62 8.37 -4.07 -6.16
N LEU A 63 7.15 -3.69 -6.56
CA LEU A 63 6.77 -3.53 -7.96
C LEU A 63 7.58 -2.45 -8.68
N ILE A 64 7.94 -1.37 -8.01
CA ILE A 64 8.83 -0.34 -8.58
C ILE A 64 10.22 -0.90 -8.82
N ASN A 65 10.78 -1.65 -7.85
CA ASN A 65 12.10 -2.27 -7.97
C ASN A 65 12.15 -3.31 -9.08
N LEU A 66 11.04 -4.03 -9.29
CA LEU A 66 10.85 -5.01 -10.36
C LEU A 66 10.58 -4.42 -11.75
N ASP A 67 10.71 -3.10 -11.93
CA ASP A 67 10.38 -2.39 -13.18
C ASP A 67 8.92 -2.64 -13.65
N ARG A 68 7.99 -2.76 -12.69
CA ARG A 68 6.53 -2.90 -12.92
C ARG A 68 5.76 -1.66 -12.43
N PRO A 69 6.11 -0.44 -12.89
CA PRO A 69 5.54 0.81 -12.36
C PRO A 69 4.03 0.93 -12.60
N ALA A 70 3.49 0.39 -13.70
CA ALA A 70 2.05 0.42 -13.98
C ALA A 70 1.22 -0.34 -12.94
N GLU A 71 1.76 -1.42 -12.38
CA GLU A 71 1.11 -2.15 -11.30
C GLU A 71 1.26 -1.42 -9.97
N ALA A 72 2.43 -0.82 -9.72
CA ALA A 72 2.66 -0.01 -8.53
C ALA A 72 1.69 1.18 -8.45
N VAL A 73 1.41 1.86 -9.57
CA VAL A 73 0.39 2.92 -9.66
C VAL A 73 -0.96 2.42 -9.13
N LYS A 74 -1.43 1.26 -9.61
CA LYS A 74 -2.73 0.70 -9.20
C LYS A 74 -2.79 0.44 -7.69
N VAL A 75 -1.71 -0.08 -7.11
CA VAL A 75 -1.64 -0.34 -5.67
C VAL A 75 -1.66 0.96 -4.86
N LEU A 76 -0.88 1.97 -5.28
CA LEU A 76 -0.85 3.28 -4.62
C LEU A 76 -2.20 4.01 -4.71
N GLU A 77 -2.88 3.94 -5.85
CA GLU A 77 -4.23 4.50 -6.01
C GLU A 77 -5.24 3.81 -5.10
N ALA A 78 -5.21 2.47 -5.03
CA ALA A 78 -6.07 1.71 -4.15
C ALA A 78 -5.83 2.09 -2.67
N LEU A 79 -4.57 2.26 -2.26
CA LEU A 79 -4.18 2.68 -0.91
C LEU A 79 -4.72 4.09 -0.60
N LEU A 80 -4.56 5.04 -1.51
CA LEU A 80 -5.12 6.40 -1.35
C LEU A 80 -6.65 6.42 -1.36
N GLY A 81 -7.30 5.45 -2.01
CA GLY A 81 -8.74 5.23 -1.94
C GLY A 81 -9.21 4.78 -0.56
N ARG A 82 -8.46 3.87 0.09
CA ARG A 82 -8.75 3.40 1.46
C ARG A 82 -8.76 4.52 2.50
N ARG A 83 -7.98 5.58 2.29
CA ARG A 83 -7.98 6.78 3.14
C ARG A 83 -9.37 7.39 3.35
N GLN A 84 -10.24 7.35 2.34
CA GLN A 84 -11.61 7.90 2.47
C GLN A 84 -12.42 7.15 3.55
N TRP A 85 -12.03 5.91 3.83
CA TRP A 85 -12.60 5.02 4.83
C TRP A 85 -11.75 4.96 6.10
N SER A 86 -10.53 5.50 6.10
CA SER A 86 -9.61 5.44 7.25
C SER A 86 -10.13 6.22 8.47
N PHE A 87 -10.93 7.27 8.23
CA PHE A 87 -11.69 7.97 9.28
C PHE A 87 -12.73 7.05 9.96
N LEU A 88 -13.33 6.11 9.24
CA LEU A 88 -14.35 5.19 9.77
C LEU A 88 -13.74 4.04 10.58
N ILE A 89 -12.49 3.66 10.31
CA ILE A 89 -11.78 2.55 11.00
C ILE A 89 -10.79 3.00 12.07
N GLY A 90 -10.68 4.32 12.34
CA GLY A 90 -9.84 4.86 13.41
C GLY A 90 -8.32 4.77 13.17
N SER A 91 -7.88 4.47 11.95
CA SER A 91 -6.46 4.42 11.59
C SER A 91 -6.01 5.78 11.02
N TYR A 92 -5.21 6.51 11.79
CA TYR A 92 -4.61 7.79 11.41
C TYR A 92 -3.21 7.60 10.82
N GLU A 93 -3.07 6.78 9.78
CA GLU A 93 -1.81 6.62 9.04
C GLU A 93 -1.55 7.79 8.08
N VAL A 94 -1.60 9.02 8.60
CA VAL A 94 -1.48 10.26 7.81
C VAL A 94 -0.17 10.26 6.99
N ASP A 95 0.92 9.79 7.60
CA ASP A 95 2.25 9.75 6.96
C ASP A 95 2.31 8.73 5.82
N LEU A 96 1.67 7.57 5.96
CA LEU A 96 1.68 6.54 4.92
C LEU A 96 0.92 7.01 3.68
N TYR A 97 -0.26 7.63 3.85
CA TYR A 97 -1.00 8.21 2.73
C TYR A 97 -0.28 9.41 2.11
N LYS A 98 0.38 10.23 2.92
CA LYS A 98 1.21 11.33 2.41
C LYS A 98 2.32 10.80 1.52
N LYS A 99 3.11 9.83 2.00
CA LYS A 99 4.18 9.17 1.23
C LYS A 99 3.67 8.54 -0.06
N ALA A 100 2.56 7.79 0.01
CA ALA A 100 1.96 7.19 -1.18
C ALA A 100 1.53 8.26 -2.21
N SER A 101 0.99 9.39 -1.74
CA SER A 101 0.63 10.51 -2.60
C SER A 101 1.84 11.26 -3.16
N GLU A 102 2.96 11.32 -2.44
CA GLU A 102 4.22 11.91 -2.90
C GLU A 102 4.87 11.06 -4.00
N MET A 103 4.86 9.74 -3.83
CA MET A 103 5.46 8.80 -4.79
C MET A 103 4.68 8.68 -6.09
N LEU A 104 3.35 8.73 -6.03
CA LEU A 104 2.48 8.38 -7.15
C LEU A 104 2.80 9.12 -8.47
N PRO A 105 3.10 10.43 -8.52
CA PRO A 105 3.44 11.10 -9.77
C PRO A 105 4.73 10.58 -10.43
N GLU A 106 5.77 10.27 -9.64
CA GLU A 106 7.02 9.73 -10.17
C GLU A 106 6.81 8.33 -10.75
N VAL A 107 6.09 7.49 -10.00
CA VAL A 107 5.77 6.11 -10.43
C VAL A 107 4.90 6.13 -11.69
N ALA A 108 3.93 7.05 -11.76
CA ALA A 108 3.10 7.25 -12.95
C ALA A 108 3.93 7.69 -14.17
N ALA A 109 4.94 8.55 -13.98
CA ALA A 109 5.85 8.93 -15.05
C ALA A 109 6.65 7.73 -15.57
N LYS A 110 7.18 6.89 -14.66
CA LYS A 110 7.85 5.63 -15.03
C LYS A 110 6.92 4.65 -15.74
N ALA A 111 5.63 4.65 -15.40
CA ALA A 111 4.60 3.86 -16.07
C ALA A 111 4.22 4.37 -17.47
N GLY A 112 4.79 5.50 -17.93
CA GLY A 112 4.49 6.08 -19.23
C GLY A 112 3.15 6.83 -19.28
N GLU A 113 2.63 7.27 -18.13
CA GLU A 113 1.42 8.11 -18.11
C GLU A 113 1.66 9.47 -18.78
N SER A 114 0.58 10.06 -19.30
CA SER A 114 0.67 11.36 -19.99
C SER A 114 1.11 12.49 -19.04
N PRO A 115 1.83 13.52 -19.53
CA PRO A 115 2.22 14.68 -18.71
C PRO A 115 1.05 15.35 -17.99
N LYS A 116 -0.12 15.42 -18.65
CA LYS A 116 -1.35 15.99 -18.07
C LYS A 116 -1.82 15.22 -16.83
N GLU A 117 -1.67 13.90 -16.86
CA GLU A 117 -2.09 13.02 -15.77
C GLU A 117 -1.13 13.08 -14.60
N ILE A 118 0.18 13.08 -14.87
CA ILE A 118 1.23 13.29 -13.87
C ILE A 118 1.00 14.63 -13.15
N GLU A 119 0.74 15.70 -13.89
CA GLU A 119 0.47 17.03 -13.33
C GLU A 119 -0.81 17.04 -12.49
N ARG A 120 -1.87 16.31 -12.90
CA ARG A 120 -3.09 16.14 -12.09
C ARG A 120 -2.75 15.51 -10.74
N ARG A 121 -1.97 14.43 -10.73
CA ARG A 121 -1.56 13.72 -9.51
C ARG A 121 -0.70 14.61 -8.60
N GLN A 122 0.22 15.40 -9.17
CA GLN A 122 1.02 16.38 -8.43
C GLN A 122 0.14 17.43 -7.76
N ARG A 123 -0.80 18.02 -8.49
CA ARG A 123 -1.74 19.00 -7.92
C ARG A 123 -2.58 18.41 -6.81
N GLU A 124 -3.02 17.16 -6.94
CA GLU A 124 -3.77 16.45 -5.90
C GLU A 124 -2.97 16.23 -4.63
N HIS A 125 -1.69 15.85 -4.75
CA HIS A 125 -0.79 15.77 -3.61
C HIS A 125 -0.67 17.12 -2.90
N HIS A 126 -0.32 18.18 -3.63
CA HIS A 126 -0.14 19.52 -3.07
C HIS A 126 -1.42 20.01 -2.38
N ARG A 127 -2.57 19.87 -3.02
CA ARG A 127 -3.88 20.27 -2.46
C ARG A 127 -4.17 19.59 -1.12
N ARG A 128 -3.69 18.36 -0.92
CA ARG A 128 -4.01 17.54 0.27
C ARG A 128 -2.97 17.67 1.39
N TYR A 129 -1.69 17.88 1.05
CA TYR A 129 -0.58 17.71 2.00
C TYR A 129 0.40 18.89 2.07
N SER A 130 0.29 19.90 1.20
CA SER A 130 1.05 21.14 1.35
C SER A 130 0.32 22.07 2.32
N LYS A 131 0.96 22.36 3.46
CA LYS A 131 0.66 23.48 4.34
C LYS A 131 1.89 24.39 4.39
#